data_AF-A0A4U1FBR2-F1
#
_entry.id   AF-A0A4U1FBR2-F1
#
_cell.length_a   1.000
_cell.length_b   1.000
_cell.length_c   1.000
_cell.angle_alpha   90.00
_cell.angle_beta   90.00
_cell.angle_gamma   90.00
#
_symmetry.space_group_name_H-M   'P 1'
#
loop_
_entity.id
_entity.type
_entity.pdbx_description
1 polymer ?
#
loop_
_entity_poly.entity_id
_entity_poly.type
_entity_poly.pdbx_seq_one_letter_code
_entity_poly.pdbx_strand_id
1 'polypeptide(L)'
;MTMINKRKKRTLEECFQMFQIIHQFTTSPEDIFMATKDVIKEFTDDGVKCLKLRSSVKQSEKENADTDVRYLIAINRRGGPSVAKETVKLAEEFFLSTEDAVLGLDLGGDPTIGQDFLEPPLEAEKANLKLPLHLREIPEQKKLNK
;
A
#
# COMPACT_ATOMS: atom_id res chain seq x y z
N MET A 1 2.59 23.37 -8.95
CA MET A 1 1.33 23.34 -9.73
C MET A 1 1.43 22.24 -10.77
N THR A 2 1.17 20.99 -10.38
CA THR A 2 1.32 19.81 -11.26
C THR A 2 0.02 19.53 -12.02
N MET A 3 -0.36 20.47 -12.88
CA MET A 3 -1.45 20.28 -13.84
C MET A 3 -1.03 19.26 -14.89
N ILE A 4 -1.77 18.16 -15.01
CA ILE A 4 -1.52 17.12 -16.02
C ILE A 4 -2.69 17.08 -16.99
N ASN A 5 -2.38 17.21 -18.28
CA ASN A 5 -3.35 17.06 -19.34
C ASN A 5 -3.74 15.58 -19.49
N LYS A 6 -5.03 15.34 -19.81
CA LYS A 6 -5.59 14.01 -20.04
C LYS A 6 -4.67 13.20 -20.99
N ARG A 7 -4.29 11.98 -20.57
CA ARG A 7 -3.39 11.02 -21.27
C ARG A 7 -1.87 11.27 -21.19
N LYS A 8 -1.39 12.29 -20.49
CA LYS A 8 0.06 12.45 -20.26
C LYS A 8 0.54 11.47 -19.18
N LYS A 9 1.58 10.68 -19.49
CA LYS A 9 2.22 9.74 -18.55
C LYS A 9 3.15 10.50 -17.61
N ARG A 10 3.21 10.06 -16.34
CA ARG A 10 4.20 10.52 -15.35
C ARG A 10 5.42 9.60 -15.35
N THR A 11 6.59 10.16 -15.06
CA THR A 11 7.76 9.37 -14.63
C THR A 11 7.57 8.87 -13.20
N LEU A 12 8.36 7.88 -12.80
CA LEU A 12 8.29 7.32 -11.44
C LEU A 12 8.63 8.39 -10.38
N GLU A 13 9.60 9.25 -10.67
CA GLU A 13 9.99 10.38 -9.83
C GLU A 13 8.83 11.38 -9.66
N GLU A 14 8.16 11.75 -10.75
CA GLU A 14 6.98 12.63 -10.70
C GLU A 14 5.83 12.00 -9.88
N CYS A 15 5.66 10.68 -9.92
CA CYS A 15 4.68 9.98 -9.07
C CYS A 15 5.03 10.13 -7.59
N PHE A 16 6.29 9.94 -7.19
CA PHE A 16 6.70 10.10 -5.78
C PHE A 16 6.57 11.53 -5.27
N GLN A 17 6.87 12.53 -6.11
CA GLN A 17 6.62 13.94 -5.78
C GLN A 17 5.13 14.22 -5.57
N MET A 18 4.26 13.65 -6.41
CA MET A 18 2.82 13.76 -6.21
C MET A 18 2.35 13.09 -4.92
N PHE A 19 2.88 11.91 -4.58
CA PHE A 19 2.53 11.24 -3.33
C PHE A 19 2.90 12.07 -2.10
N GLN A 20 4.04 12.79 -2.12
CA GLN A 20 4.39 13.71 -1.03
C GLN A 20 3.33 14.80 -0.82
N ILE A 21 2.73 15.31 -1.90
CA ILE A 21 1.65 16.31 -1.81
C ILE A 21 0.37 15.64 -1.29
N ILE A 22 -0.01 14.48 -1.84
CA ILE A 22 -1.23 13.76 -1.43
C ILE A 22 -1.19 13.42 0.06
N HIS A 23 -0.05 12.95 0.57
CA HIS A 23 0.12 12.61 1.98
C HIS A 23 -0.09 13.81 2.92
N GLN A 24 0.04 15.06 2.46
CA GLN A 24 -0.25 16.25 3.27
C GLN A 24 -1.75 16.47 3.49
N PHE A 25 -2.60 15.89 2.64
CA PHE A 25 -4.06 16.01 2.70
C PHE A 25 -4.73 14.77 3.31
N THR A 26 -3.98 13.69 3.53
CA THR A 26 -4.48 12.44 4.11
C THR A 26 -3.78 12.16 5.44
N THR A 27 -3.71 13.16 6.30
CA THR A 27 -3.00 13.07 7.59
C THR A 27 -3.91 12.72 8.76
N SER A 28 -5.22 12.97 8.66
CA SER A 28 -6.19 12.62 9.71
C SER A 28 -6.91 11.30 9.42
N PRO A 29 -7.37 10.57 10.45
CA PRO A 29 -8.22 9.39 10.29
C PRO A 29 -9.48 9.69 9.47
N GLU A 30 -10.08 10.86 9.65
CA GLU A 30 -11.28 11.30 8.93
C GLU A 30 -11.02 11.45 7.43
N ASP A 31 -9.91 12.08 7.04
CA ASP A 31 -9.53 12.23 5.62
C ASP A 31 -9.30 10.87 4.97
N ILE A 32 -8.64 9.96 5.69
CA ILE A 32 -8.35 8.60 5.22
C ILE A 32 -9.64 7.79 5.08
N PHE A 33 -10.56 7.92 6.03
CA PHE A 33 -11.86 7.27 5.98
C PHE A 33 -12.67 7.76 4.77
N MET A 34 -12.75 9.07 4.57
CA MET A 34 -13.47 9.67 3.44
C MET A 34 -12.86 9.23 2.10
N ALA A 35 -11.53 9.32 1.95
CA ALA A 35 -10.85 8.88 0.74
C ALA A 35 -11.06 7.38 0.46
N THR A 36 -11.03 6.54 1.51
CA THR A 36 -11.25 5.11 1.39
C THR A 36 -12.69 4.80 0.96
N LYS A 37 -13.67 5.47 1.56
CA LYS A 37 -15.09 5.33 1.24
C LYS A 37 -15.38 5.73 -0.21
N ASP A 38 -14.83 6.85 -0.66
CA ASP A 38 -14.99 7.32 -2.03
C ASP A 38 -14.39 6.34 -3.04
N VAL A 39 -13.19 5.81 -2.78
CA VAL A 39 -12.57 4.79 -3.64
C VAL A 39 -13.44 3.53 -3.72
N ILE A 40 -13.92 3.01 -2.57
CA ILE A 40 -14.77 1.80 -2.57
C ILE A 40 -16.03 2.06 -3.39
N LYS A 41 -16.69 3.21 -3.18
CA LYS A 41 -17.92 3.57 -3.87
C LYS A 41 -17.71 3.65 -5.39
N GLU A 42 -16.66 4.33 -5.85
CA GLU A 42 -16.35 4.43 -7.29
C GLU A 42 -16.16 3.04 -7.93
N PHE A 43 -15.43 2.14 -7.27
CA PHE A 43 -15.24 0.78 -7.76
C PHE A 43 -16.53 -0.05 -7.70
N THR A 44 -17.37 0.12 -6.68
CA THR A 44 -18.69 -0.52 -6.59
C THR A 44 -19.60 -0.05 -7.72
N ASP A 45 -19.62 1.25 -8.02
CA ASP A 45 -20.40 1.84 -9.12
C ASP A 45 -19.93 1.31 -10.50
N ASP A 46 -18.65 0.98 -10.64
CA ASP A 46 -18.07 0.28 -11.81
C ASP A 46 -18.35 -1.24 -11.83
N GLY A 47 -19.09 -1.76 -10.85
CA GLY A 47 -19.49 -3.16 -10.76
C GLY A 47 -18.42 -4.11 -10.21
N VAL A 48 -17.38 -3.58 -9.55
CA VAL A 48 -16.33 -4.41 -8.93
C VAL A 48 -16.85 -5.12 -7.69
N LYS A 49 -16.77 -6.46 -7.70
CA LYS A 49 -17.29 -7.34 -6.64
C LYS A 49 -16.29 -7.64 -5.52
N CYS A 50 -14.99 -7.59 -5.81
CA CYS A 50 -13.93 -7.80 -4.81
C CYS A 50 -12.84 -6.76 -5.01
N LEU A 51 -12.51 -6.03 -3.95
CA LEU A 51 -11.51 -4.98 -3.96
C LEU A 51 -10.46 -5.26 -2.89
N LYS A 52 -9.18 -5.28 -3.31
CA LYS A 52 -8.03 -5.37 -2.41
C LYS A 52 -7.38 -4.01 -2.30
N LEU A 53 -7.63 -3.32 -1.19
CA LEU A 53 -7.04 -2.01 -0.93
C LEU A 53 -5.68 -2.17 -0.26
N ARG A 54 -4.73 -1.39 -0.74
CA ARG A 54 -3.37 -1.30 -0.19
C ARG A 54 -3.24 0.04 0.50
N SER A 55 -2.96 0.03 1.80
CA SER A 55 -2.81 1.26 2.58
C SER A 55 -1.75 1.08 3.65
N SER A 56 -1.07 2.17 4.00
CA SER A 56 -0.13 2.24 5.11
C SER A 56 -0.78 2.66 6.43
N VAL A 57 -2.12 2.82 6.48
CA VAL A 57 -2.84 3.34 7.67
C VAL A 57 -4.00 2.43 8.10
N LYS A 58 -4.29 2.47 9.42
CA LYS A 58 -5.18 1.58 10.17
C LYS A 58 -6.67 1.87 9.94
N GLN A 59 -7.38 0.78 9.63
CA GLN A 59 -8.81 0.47 9.83
C GLN A 59 -9.86 1.49 9.34
N SER A 60 -10.68 1.06 8.39
CA SER A 60 -11.96 1.69 8.04
C SER A 60 -13.10 0.68 8.29
N GLU A 61 -14.23 1.18 8.77
CA GLU A 61 -15.40 0.35 9.04
C GLU A 61 -16.14 -0.03 7.75
N LYS A 62 -16.64 -1.26 7.69
CA LYS A 62 -17.51 -1.73 6.60
C LYS A 62 -18.90 -1.12 6.78
N GLU A 63 -19.22 -0.05 6.08
CA GLU A 63 -20.60 0.39 5.89
C GLU A 63 -21.19 -0.19 4.60
N ASN A 64 -22.12 -1.16 4.73
CA ASN A 64 -23.14 -1.57 3.77
C ASN A 64 -22.81 -1.41 2.26
N ALA A 65 -21.72 -2.03 1.79
CA ALA A 65 -21.40 -2.09 0.36
C ALA A 65 -21.57 -3.54 -0.16
N ASP A 66 -22.13 -3.71 -1.36
CA ASP A 66 -22.24 -5.00 -2.10
C ASP A 66 -20.88 -5.51 -2.64
N THR A 67 -19.78 -4.93 -2.16
CA THR A 67 -18.40 -5.24 -2.56
C THR A 67 -17.65 -5.79 -1.36
N ASP A 68 -17.06 -6.97 -1.51
CA ASP A 68 -16.19 -7.52 -0.46
C ASP A 68 -14.83 -6.81 -0.49
N VAL A 69 -14.60 -5.98 0.53
CA VAL A 69 -13.37 -5.21 0.69
C VAL A 69 -12.42 -5.94 1.63
N ARG A 70 -11.18 -6.11 1.15
CA ARG A 70 -10.08 -6.73 1.88
C ARG A 70 -8.86 -5.82 1.83
N TYR A 71 -8.04 -5.85 2.87
CA TYR A 71 -6.90 -4.97 3.02
C TYR A 71 -5.58 -5.74 2.94
N LEU A 72 -4.59 -5.08 2.35
CA LEU A 72 -3.18 -5.42 2.46
C LEU A 72 -2.47 -4.23 3.08
N ILE A 73 -1.72 -4.47 4.15
CA ILE A 73 -0.98 -3.40 4.83
C ILE A 73 0.33 -3.16 4.06
N ALA A 74 0.57 -1.92 3.68
CA ALA A 74 1.72 -1.57 2.85
C ALA A 74 2.93 -1.16 3.71
N ILE A 75 4.04 -1.88 3.57
CA ILE A 75 5.36 -1.44 4.02
C ILE A 75 5.90 -0.44 2.99
N ASN A 76 6.25 0.75 3.44
CA ASN A 76 6.95 1.74 2.62
C ASN A 76 8.46 1.57 2.79
N ARG A 77 9.18 1.30 1.69
CA ARG A 77 10.65 1.16 1.67
C ARG A 77 11.39 2.35 2.31
N ARG A 78 10.82 3.56 2.33
CA ARG A 78 11.43 4.74 2.99
C ARG A 78 11.42 4.67 4.51
N GLY A 79 10.54 3.86 5.11
CA GLY A 79 10.42 3.73 6.57
C GLY A 79 11.56 2.95 7.22
N GLY A 80 12.34 2.21 6.43
CA GLY A 80 13.45 1.39 6.92
C GLY A 80 13.00 0.12 7.67
N PRO A 81 13.95 -0.71 8.12
CA PRO A 81 13.66 -2.04 8.66
C PRO A 81 12.84 -2.03 9.96
N SER A 82 13.09 -1.07 10.86
CA SER A 82 12.36 -1.00 12.14
C SER A 82 10.87 -0.78 11.94
N VAL A 83 10.50 0.20 11.10
CA VAL A 83 9.10 0.50 10.78
C VAL A 83 8.48 -0.67 10.03
N ALA A 84 9.22 -1.32 9.14
CA ALA A 84 8.74 -2.50 8.43
C ALA A 84 8.37 -3.64 9.40
N LYS A 85 9.22 -3.91 10.41
CA LYS A 85 8.96 -4.95 11.41
C LYS A 85 7.73 -4.67 12.27
N GLU A 86 7.56 -3.41 12.69
CA GLU A 86 6.34 -2.97 13.40
C GLU A 86 5.09 -3.13 12.52
N THR A 87 5.22 -2.83 11.22
CA THR A 87 4.14 -2.97 10.25
C THR A 87 3.75 -4.44 10.04
N VAL A 88 4.71 -5.37 10.03
CA VAL A 88 4.43 -6.81 9.96
C VAL A 88 3.63 -7.26 11.17
N LYS A 89 4.10 -6.94 12.38
CA LYS A 89 3.38 -7.29 13.62
C LYS A 89 1.96 -6.75 13.64
N LEU A 90 1.78 -5.51 13.20
CA LEU A 90 0.45 -4.91 13.10
C LEU A 90 -0.43 -5.68 12.10
N ALA A 91 0.13 -6.12 10.98
CA ALA A 91 -0.60 -6.92 10.01
C ALA A 91 -0.98 -8.30 10.54
N GLU A 92 -0.11 -8.93 11.31
CA GLU A 92 -0.40 -10.19 12.02
C GLU A 92 -1.54 -9.98 13.03
N GLU A 93 -1.47 -8.93 13.85
CA GLU A 93 -2.51 -8.60 14.83
C GLU A 93 -3.87 -8.40 14.16
N PHE A 94 -3.93 -7.65 13.06
CA PHE A 94 -5.19 -7.47 12.33
C PHE A 94 -5.65 -8.71 11.58
N PHE A 95 -4.74 -9.51 11.04
CA PHE A 95 -5.09 -10.77 10.40
C PHE A 95 -5.76 -11.73 11.39
N LEU A 96 -5.30 -11.75 12.65
CA LEU A 96 -5.88 -12.59 13.70
C LEU A 96 -7.15 -12.00 14.35
N SER A 97 -7.27 -10.67 14.40
CA SER A 97 -8.36 -9.98 15.12
C SER A 97 -9.52 -9.51 14.24
N THR A 98 -9.35 -9.50 12.92
CA THR A 98 -10.40 -9.12 11.99
C THR A 98 -10.95 -10.36 11.28
N GLU A 99 -12.26 -10.41 11.04
CA GLU A 99 -12.93 -11.49 10.29
C GLU A 99 -12.54 -11.42 8.79
N ASP A 100 -11.29 -11.80 8.50
CA ASP A 100 -10.63 -11.76 7.19
C ASP A 100 -10.56 -10.35 6.56
N ALA A 101 -10.69 -9.27 7.32
CA ALA A 101 -10.64 -7.92 6.73
C ALA A 101 -9.24 -7.59 6.21
N VAL A 102 -8.20 -7.96 6.95
CA VAL A 102 -6.80 -7.86 6.51
C VAL A 102 -6.32 -9.23 6.05
N LEU A 103 -5.72 -9.31 4.86
CA LEU A 103 -5.28 -10.57 4.25
C LEU A 103 -3.76 -10.71 4.17
N GLY A 104 -3.00 -9.64 4.36
CA GLY A 104 -1.57 -9.68 4.16
C GLY A 104 -0.86 -8.34 4.04
N LEU A 105 0.34 -8.37 3.46
CA LEU A 105 1.26 -7.25 3.35
C LEU A 105 1.64 -6.95 1.90
N ASP A 106 1.92 -5.69 1.59
CA ASP A 106 2.50 -5.24 0.32
C ASP A 106 3.82 -4.53 0.59
N LEU A 107 4.87 -4.83 -0.19
CA LEU A 107 6.13 -4.08 -0.10
C LEU A 107 6.19 -3.04 -1.22
N GLY A 108 5.87 -1.78 -0.89
CA GLY A 108 5.78 -0.67 -1.83
C GLY A 108 6.71 0.50 -1.52
N GLY A 109 6.47 1.63 -2.18
CA GLY A 109 7.29 2.82 -2.07
C GLY A 109 8.45 2.84 -3.09
N ASP A 110 9.42 3.72 -2.88
CA ASP A 110 10.48 3.99 -3.86
C ASP A 110 11.39 2.78 -4.08
N PRO A 111 11.43 2.19 -5.29
CA PRO A 111 12.22 1.00 -5.56
C PRO A 111 13.74 1.29 -5.59
N THR A 112 14.14 2.57 -5.59
CA THR A 112 15.55 2.95 -5.49
C THR A 112 16.06 2.95 -4.04
N ILE A 113 15.15 2.81 -3.06
CA ILE A 113 15.44 2.90 -1.63
C ILE A 113 15.24 1.53 -0.98
N GLY A 114 16.22 1.11 -0.17
CA GLY A 114 16.13 -0.06 0.70
C GLY A 114 16.29 -1.39 -0.02
N GLN A 115 17.54 -1.86 -0.09
CA GLN A 115 17.90 -3.16 -0.66
C GLN A 115 17.69 -4.34 0.31
N ASP A 116 17.54 -4.06 1.62
CA ASP A 116 17.53 -5.10 2.68
C ASP A 116 16.15 -5.36 3.30
N PHE A 117 15.10 -5.45 2.47
CA PHE A 117 13.74 -5.78 2.93
C PHE A 117 13.39 -7.26 2.76
N LEU A 118 14.34 -8.17 2.96
CA LEU A 118 14.06 -9.62 2.88
C LEU A 118 13.41 -10.17 4.16
N GLU A 119 13.70 -9.57 5.32
CA GLU A 119 13.17 -10.02 6.62
C GLU A 119 11.64 -9.88 6.71
N PRO A 120 11.00 -8.74 6.35
CA PRO A 120 9.55 -8.60 6.47
C PRO A 120 8.73 -9.58 5.61
N PRO A 121 9.07 -9.84 4.33
CA PRO A 121 8.52 -10.93 3.53
C PRO A 121 8.57 -12.30 4.20
N LEU A 122 9.71 -12.65 4.81
CA LEU A 122 9.90 -13.94 5.47
C LEU A 122 9.07 -14.06 6.75
N GLU A 123 8.94 -12.97 7.52
CA GLU A 123 8.06 -12.93 8.70
C GLU A 123 6.58 -13.06 8.27
N ALA A 124 6.17 -12.32 7.23
CA ALA A 124 4.81 -12.41 6.68
C ALA A 124 4.46 -13.82 6.20
N GLU A 125 5.39 -14.51 5.52
CA GLU A 125 5.21 -15.89 5.09
C GLU A 125 4.96 -16.83 6.28
N LYS A 126 5.75 -16.71 7.36
CA LYS A 126 5.58 -17.51 8.58
C LYS A 126 4.22 -17.29 9.25
N ALA A 127 3.67 -16.09 9.13
CA ALA A 127 2.36 -15.73 9.67
C ALA A 127 1.19 -16.06 8.72
N ASN A 128 1.44 -16.72 7.58
CA ASN A 128 0.46 -17.02 6.53
C ASN A 128 -0.21 -15.77 5.91
N LEU A 129 0.46 -14.62 5.97
CA LEU A 129 0.02 -13.39 5.34
C LEU A 129 0.27 -13.44 3.82
N LYS A 130 -0.71 -13.01 3.02
CA LYS A 130 -0.52 -12.90 1.56
C LYS A 130 0.46 -11.79 1.24
N LEU A 131 1.41 -12.03 0.33
CA LEU A 131 2.48 -11.09 0.04
C LEU A 131 2.63 -10.82 -1.47
N PRO A 132 1.86 -9.88 -2.05
CA PRO A 132 2.23 -9.29 -3.33
C PRO A 132 3.57 -8.55 -3.23
N LEU A 133 4.40 -8.73 -4.27
CA LEU A 133 5.69 -8.06 -4.41
C LEU A 133 5.70 -7.26 -5.71
N HIS A 134 6.11 -6.00 -5.61
CA HIS A 134 6.43 -5.19 -6.78
C HIS A 134 7.84 -5.56 -7.25
N LEU A 135 7.95 -6.08 -8.47
CA LEU A 135 9.21 -6.55 -9.06
C LEU A 135 9.50 -5.81 -10.36
N ARG A 136 10.79 -5.54 -10.60
CA ARG A 136 11.29 -4.93 -11.84
C ARG A 136 10.67 -3.55 -12.15
N GLU A 137 10.43 -2.74 -11.11
CA GLU A 137 9.88 -1.38 -11.23
C GLU A 137 10.84 -0.40 -11.92
N ILE A 138 12.15 -0.66 -11.83
CA ILE A 138 13.21 0.10 -12.50
C ILE A 138 14.04 -0.83 -13.41
N PRO A 139 14.62 -0.31 -14.50
CA PRO A 139 15.62 -1.03 -15.27
C PRO A 139 16.80 -1.42 -14.38
N GLU A 140 17.38 -2.60 -14.61
CA GLU A 140 18.51 -3.12 -13.84
C GLU A 140 19.65 -2.08 -13.81
N GLN A 141 20.02 -1.62 -12.61
CA GLN A 141 21.21 -0.79 -12.46
C GLN A 141 22.42 -1.68 -12.77
N LYS A 142 23.15 -1.38 -13.85
CA LYS A 142 24.49 -1.94 -14.08
C LYS A 142 25.25 -1.76 -12.77
N LYS A 143 25.57 -2.86 -12.08
CA LYS A 143 26.41 -2.85 -10.90
C LYS A 143 27.60 -1.94 -11.18
N LEU A 144 27.74 -0.86 -10.43
CA LEU A 144 28.94 -0.06 -10.47
C LEU A 144 30.03 -0.99 -9.92
N ASN A 145 30.86 -1.52 -10.82
CA ASN A 145 32.01 -2.34 -10.48
C ASN A 145 32.80 -1.60 -9.40
N LYS A 146 32.89 -2.19 -8.21
CA LYS A 146 33.85 -1.83 -7.18
C LYS A 146 34.84 -2.97 -7.07
#